data_AF-A0A1S4ABH6-F1
#
_entry.id   AF-A0A1S4ABH6-F1
#
_cell.length_a   1.000
_cell.length_b   1.000
_cell.length_c   1.000
_cell.angle_alpha   90.00
_cell.angle_beta   90.00
_cell.angle_gamma   90.00
#
_symmetry.space_group_name_H-M   'P 1'
#
loop_
_entity.id
_entity.type
_entity.pdbx_description
1 polymer ?
#
loop_
_entity_poly.entity_id
_entity_poly.type
_entity_poly.pdbx_seq_one_letter_code
_entity_poly.pdbx_strand_id
1 'polypeptide(L)'
;MENPPERWARSWFSRRRYDMLTTNLVESMNSMLLKVREIPILIMLDFIQEKLGEWFYERRKKANETFHKISIWAEEEMTKKMDLACKMLVFNLDSILFRINSEKIEFIVDLKKRTCDCLEFQLDELPCPRAIAAINKRYLQKSDYCSKWY
;
A
#
# COMPACT_ATOMS: atom_id res chain seq x y z
N MET A 1 -5.50 17.43 27.16
CA MET A 1 -5.39 18.07 25.83
C MET A 1 -5.33 16.96 24.81
N GLU A 2 -6.34 16.84 23.95
CA GLU A 2 -6.29 15.88 22.85
C GLU A 2 -5.23 16.31 21.85
N ASN A 3 -4.40 15.37 21.42
CA ASN A 3 -3.42 15.64 20.37
C ASN A 3 -4.16 15.84 19.04
N PRO A 4 -3.77 16.86 18.25
CA PRO A 4 -4.43 17.13 16.96
C PRO A 4 -4.36 15.90 16.03
N PRO A 5 -5.42 15.62 15.24
CA PRO A 5 -5.52 14.42 14.40
C PRO A 5 -4.36 14.31 13.40
N GLU A 6 -3.80 15.42 12.96
CA GLU A 6 -2.61 15.48 12.11
C GLU A 6 -1.36 14.87 12.77
N ARG A 7 -1.36 14.56 14.06
CA ARG A 7 -0.22 13.90 14.71
C ARG A 7 -0.32 12.38 14.69
N TRP A 8 -1.53 11.84 14.72
CA TRP A 8 -1.77 10.41 14.93
C TRP A 8 -2.62 9.73 13.85
N ALA A 9 -3.52 10.45 13.16
CA ALA A 9 -4.36 9.90 12.10
C ALA A 9 -3.65 9.94 10.74
N ARG A 10 -3.53 8.79 10.08
CA ARG A 10 -2.91 8.67 8.74
C ARG A 10 -3.62 9.50 7.67
N SER A 11 -4.95 9.60 7.74
CA SER A 11 -5.78 10.35 6.80
C SER A 11 -5.60 11.88 6.87
N TRP A 12 -5.14 12.40 8.02
CA TRP A 12 -4.95 13.84 8.25
C TRP A 12 -3.47 14.25 8.20
N PHE A 13 -2.55 13.31 7.98
CA PHE A 13 -1.12 13.64 7.90
C PHE A 13 -0.80 14.36 6.58
N SER A 14 -0.09 15.49 6.68
CA SER A 14 0.26 16.31 5.51
C SER A 14 1.27 15.65 4.56
N ARG A 15 1.97 14.61 5.02
CA ARG A 15 2.88 13.79 4.21
C ARG A 15 2.34 12.38 4.06
N ARG A 16 2.83 11.64 3.07
CA ARG A 16 2.54 10.22 2.94
C ARG A 16 3.45 9.46 3.92
N ARG A 17 2.87 8.87 4.97
CA ARG A 17 3.58 7.89 5.79
C ARG A 17 3.47 6.53 5.09
N TYR A 18 4.59 5.85 4.96
CA TYR A 18 4.60 4.43 4.63
C TYR A 18 3.69 3.67 5.59
N ASP A 19 3.06 2.63 5.08
CA ASP A 19 2.04 1.90 5.79
C ASP A 19 2.61 1.31 7.10
N MET A 20 1.78 1.41 8.14
CA MET A 20 1.93 0.76 9.44
C MET A 20 3.16 1.11 10.29
N LEU A 21 2.97 2.01 11.26
CA LEU A 21 3.63 1.92 12.58
C LEU A 21 3.07 0.69 13.34
N THR A 22 3.21 -0.52 12.79
CA THR A 22 2.91 -1.73 13.54
C THR A 22 4.12 -2.11 14.36
N THR A 23 3.90 -2.49 15.62
CA THR A 23 4.95 -2.98 16.51
C THR A 23 5.71 -4.15 15.89
N ASN A 24 5.08 -4.89 14.96
CA ASN A 24 5.66 -5.98 14.17
C ASN A 24 7.05 -5.67 13.56
N LEU A 25 7.27 -4.48 13.00
CA LEU A 25 8.59 -4.14 12.44
C LEU A 25 9.63 -4.03 13.56
N VAL A 26 9.29 -3.33 14.63
CA VAL A 26 10.16 -3.13 15.80
C VAL A 26 10.41 -4.47 16.49
N GLU A 27 9.39 -5.31 16.62
CA GLU A 27 9.46 -6.66 17.20
C GLU A 27 10.34 -7.58 16.35
N SER A 28 10.18 -7.57 15.02
CA SER A 28 11.00 -8.35 14.10
C SER A 28 12.47 -7.92 14.16
N MET A 29 12.72 -6.60 14.17
CA MET A 29 14.07 -6.06 14.33
C MET A 29 14.66 -6.41 15.70
N ASN A 30 13.90 -6.27 16.78
CA ASN A 30 14.35 -6.62 18.13
C ASN A 30 14.64 -8.12 18.26
N SER A 31 13.82 -8.98 17.65
CA SER A 31 14.04 -10.42 17.61
C SER A 31 15.33 -10.77 16.85
N MET A 32 15.55 -10.14 15.69
CA MET A 32 16.77 -10.30 14.89
C MET A 32 18.02 -9.85 15.66
N LEU A 33 17.91 -8.76 16.43
CA LEU A 33 19.02 -8.17 17.18
C LEU A 33 19.22 -8.76 18.57
N LEU A 34 18.35 -9.66 19.03
CA LEU A 34 18.27 -10.10 20.43
C LEU A 34 19.64 -10.57 20.97
N LYS A 35 20.36 -11.38 20.20
CA LYS A 35 21.66 -11.95 20.60
C LYS A 35 22.83 -10.97 20.44
N VAL A 36 22.73 -10.02 19.52
CA VAL A 36 23.83 -9.12 19.16
C VAL A 36 23.80 -7.84 20.01
N ARG A 37 22.67 -7.54 20.65
CA ARG A 37 22.51 -6.40 21.54
C ARG A 37 23.35 -6.49 22.82
N GLU A 38 23.74 -7.69 23.25
CA GLU A 38 24.57 -7.92 24.44
C GLU A 38 26.08 -7.85 24.12
N ILE A 39 26.45 -7.56 22.87
CA ILE A 39 27.82 -7.56 22.34
C ILE A 39 28.23 -6.09 22.05
N PRO A 40 29.54 -5.74 21.99
CA PRO A 40 29.97 -4.39 21.66
C PRO A 40 29.31 -3.78 20.43
N ILE A 41 29.04 -2.47 20.48
CA ILE A 41 28.30 -1.72 19.46
C ILE A 41 28.86 -1.87 18.05
N LEU A 42 30.18 -1.98 17.91
CA LEU A 42 30.82 -2.16 16.60
C LEU A 42 30.37 -3.47 15.94
N ILE A 43 30.36 -4.57 16.70
CA ILE A 43 29.92 -5.88 16.20
C ILE A 43 28.43 -5.86 15.86
N MET A 44 27.63 -5.14 16.65
CA MET A 44 26.21 -4.94 16.35
C MET A 44 25.99 -4.18 15.04
N LEU A 45 26.77 -3.13 14.78
CA LEU A 45 26.69 -2.37 13.53
C LEU A 45 27.14 -3.20 12.33
N ASP A 46 28.21 -3.99 12.46
CA ASP A 46 28.69 -4.88 11.39
C ASP A 46 27.62 -5.93 11.03
N PHE A 47 27.00 -6.54 12.04
CA PHE A 47 25.90 -7.50 11.85
C PHE A 47 24.69 -6.87 11.16
N ILE A 48 24.30 -5.65 11.56
CA ILE A 48 23.19 -4.92 10.92
C ILE A 48 23.52 -4.66 9.45
N GLN A 49 24.74 -4.20 9.14
CA GLN A 49 25.16 -3.93 7.78
C GLN A 49 25.13 -5.19 6.91
N GLU A 50 25.63 -6.32 7.43
CA GLU A 50 25.59 -7.62 6.76
C GLU A 50 24.16 -8.06 6.47
N LYS A 51 23.27 -8.02 7.47
CA LYS A 51 21.86 -8.41 7.31
C LYS A 51 21.10 -7.52 6.33
N LEU A 52 21.33 -6.20 6.38
CA LEU A 52 20.75 -5.28 5.41
C LEU A 52 21.28 -5.58 4.00
N GLY A 53 22.57 -5.87 3.85
CA GLY A 53 23.20 -6.26 2.59
C GLY A 53 22.55 -7.51 1.99
N GLU A 54 22.41 -8.57 2.77
CA GLU A 54 21.72 -9.81 2.37
C GLU A 54 20.29 -9.53 1.93
N TRP A 55 19.50 -8.80 2.74
CA TRP A 55 18.11 -8.50 2.41
C TRP A 55 17.96 -7.66 1.15
N PHE A 56 18.82 -6.65 0.94
CA PHE A 56 18.79 -5.84 -0.27
C PHE A 56 19.20 -6.66 -1.49
N TYR A 57 20.17 -7.56 -1.36
CA TYR A 57 20.58 -8.46 -2.43
C TYR A 57 19.43 -9.39 -2.82
N GLU A 58 18.81 -10.08 -1.86
CA GLU A 58 17.69 -10.99 -2.11
C GLU A 58 16.47 -10.28 -2.71
N ARG A 59 16.12 -9.09 -2.21
CA ARG A 59 15.03 -8.29 -2.77
C ARG A 59 15.32 -7.85 -4.21
N ARG A 60 16.55 -7.41 -4.50
CA ARG A 60 16.97 -7.01 -5.85
C ARG A 60 16.95 -8.19 -6.81
N LYS A 61 17.44 -9.35 -6.37
CA LYS A 61 17.40 -10.58 -7.16
C LYS A 61 15.97 -10.95 -7.54
N LYS A 62 15.06 -10.99 -6.57
CA LYS A 62 13.62 -11.24 -6.80
C LYS A 62 13.01 -10.22 -7.75
N ALA A 63 13.31 -8.93 -7.59
CA ALA A 63 12.81 -7.88 -8.47
C ALA A 63 13.29 -8.06 -9.92
N ASN A 64 14.55 -8.45 -10.12
CA ASN A 64 15.10 -8.69 -11.46
C ASN A 64 14.54 -9.95 -12.13
N GLU A 65 14.15 -10.96 -11.35
CA GLU A 65 13.52 -12.19 -11.85
C GLU A 65 12.02 -12.00 -12.17
N THR A 66 11.43 -10.88 -11.75
CA THR A 66 10.00 -10.58 -11.88
C THR A 66 9.74 -9.77 -13.15
N PHE A 67 8.92 -10.29 -14.06
CA PHE A 67 8.50 -9.59 -15.29
C PHE A 67 7.19 -8.79 -15.14
N HIS A 68 6.64 -8.75 -13.93
CA HIS A 68 5.39 -8.06 -13.63
C HIS A 68 5.58 -6.54 -13.66
N LYS A 69 4.52 -5.82 -14.03
CA LYS A 69 4.55 -4.35 -14.13
C LYS A 69 4.63 -3.66 -12.76
N ILE A 70 4.19 -4.37 -11.73
CA ILE A 70 4.21 -4.00 -10.32
C ILE A 70 4.68 -5.22 -9.52
N SER A 71 5.04 -5.02 -8.26
CA SER A 71 5.45 -6.09 -7.35
C SER A 71 4.35 -7.13 -7.16
N ILE A 72 4.80 -8.37 -6.98
CA ILE A 72 3.93 -9.53 -6.70
C ILE A 72 3.00 -9.23 -5.52
N TRP A 73 3.52 -8.60 -4.46
CA TRP A 73 2.72 -8.21 -3.29
C TRP A 73 1.56 -7.27 -3.66
N ALA A 74 1.79 -6.27 -4.51
CA ALA A 74 0.76 -5.34 -4.92
C ALA A 74 -0.31 -6.02 -5.81
N GLU A 75 0.09 -6.95 -6.66
CA GLU A 75 -0.86 -7.77 -7.45
C GLU A 75 -1.72 -8.65 -6.55
N GLU A 76 -1.11 -9.36 -5.60
CA GLU A 76 -1.82 -10.18 -4.62
C GLU A 76 -2.80 -9.36 -3.79
N GLU A 77 -2.37 -8.18 -3.33
CA GLU A 77 -3.20 -7.30 -2.52
C GLU A 77 -4.41 -6.75 -3.30
N MET A 78 -4.21 -6.37 -4.57
CA MET A 78 -5.35 -6.00 -5.43
C MET A 78 -6.25 -7.20 -5.73
N THR A 79 -5.69 -8.40 -5.86
CA THR A 79 -6.47 -9.62 -6.12
C THR A 79 -7.39 -9.93 -4.93
N LYS A 80 -6.91 -9.80 -3.69
CA LYS A 80 -7.76 -9.94 -2.49
C LYS A 80 -8.92 -8.92 -2.47
N LYS A 81 -8.66 -7.70 -2.94
CA LYS A 81 -9.67 -6.62 -3.02
C LYS A 81 -10.68 -6.82 -4.16
N MET A 82 -10.41 -7.73 -5.09
CA MET A 82 -11.25 -7.97 -6.28
C MET A 82 -12.63 -8.52 -5.92
N ASP A 83 -12.71 -9.44 -4.96
CA ASP A 83 -13.98 -10.08 -4.57
C ASP A 83 -15.02 -9.07 -4.10
N LEU A 84 -14.58 -8.04 -3.39
CA LEU A 84 -15.44 -6.95 -2.96
C LEU A 84 -15.77 -6.01 -4.12
N ALA A 85 -14.79 -5.69 -4.97
CA ALA A 85 -14.99 -4.83 -6.13
C ALA A 85 -16.07 -5.37 -7.09
N CYS A 86 -16.10 -6.69 -7.32
CA CYS A 86 -17.07 -7.35 -8.19
C CYS A 86 -18.52 -7.29 -7.70
N LYS A 87 -18.74 -7.04 -6.39
CA LYS A 87 -20.08 -6.97 -5.78
C LYS A 87 -20.67 -5.56 -5.81
N MET A 88 -19.90 -4.55 -6.20
CA MET A 88 -20.33 -3.14 -6.17
C MET A 88 -21.07 -2.72 -7.43
N LEU A 89 -22.05 -1.83 -7.27
CA LEU A 89 -22.74 -1.21 -8.41
C LEU A 89 -22.00 0.06 -8.85
N VAL A 90 -21.63 0.13 -10.12
CA VAL A 90 -20.84 1.24 -10.70
C VAL A 90 -21.67 2.04 -11.69
N PHE A 91 -21.84 3.32 -11.42
CA PHE A 91 -22.52 4.30 -12.26
C PHE A 91 -21.50 5.28 -12.83
N ASN A 92 -21.61 5.58 -14.13
CA ASN A 92 -20.76 6.58 -14.79
C ASN A 92 -21.31 7.98 -14.48
N LEU A 93 -20.46 8.86 -13.95
CA LEU A 93 -20.74 10.30 -13.89
C LEU A 93 -20.10 11.03 -15.07
N ASP A 94 -18.92 10.56 -15.51
CA ASP A 94 -18.18 11.02 -16.70
C ASP A 94 -17.34 9.86 -17.27
N SER A 95 -16.49 10.14 -18.26
CA SER A 95 -15.48 9.26 -18.87
C SER A 95 -14.56 8.57 -17.85
N ILE A 96 -14.19 9.25 -16.77
CA ILE A 96 -13.18 8.84 -15.78
C ILE A 96 -13.65 9.03 -14.32
N LEU A 97 -14.89 9.48 -14.14
CA LEU A 97 -15.50 9.77 -12.85
C LEU A 97 -16.70 8.84 -12.63
N PHE A 98 -16.74 8.19 -11.47
CA PHE A 98 -17.71 7.14 -11.17
C PHE A 98 -18.35 7.36 -9.81
N ARG A 99 -19.62 6.99 -9.71
CA ARG A 99 -20.32 6.80 -8.44
C ARG A 99 -20.45 5.30 -8.19
N ILE A 100 -20.05 4.87 -7.02
CA ILE A 100 -20.03 3.46 -6.64
C ILE A 100 -20.92 3.28 -5.42
N ASN A 101 -21.89 2.39 -5.52
CA ASN A 101 -22.74 2.01 -4.40
C ASN A 101 -22.21 0.71 -3.79
N SER A 102 -21.79 0.82 -2.53
CA SER A 102 -21.31 -0.29 -1.70
C SER A 102 -22.20 -0.33 -0.46
N GLU A 103 -23.08 -1.33 -0.36
CA GLU A 103 -23.90 -1.57 0.84
C GLU A 103 -24.69 -0.34 1.32
N LYS A 104 -25.33 0.39 0.38
CA LYS A 104 -26.14 1.61 0.62
C LYS A 104 -25.32 2.88 0.92
N ILE A 105 -24.00 2.82 0.89
CA ILE A 105 -23.13 3.99 0.94
C ILE A 105 -22.61 4.28 -0.46
N GLU A 106 -22.68 5.55 -0.86
CA GLU A 106 -22.16 6.02 -2.14
C GLU A 106 -20.76 6.59 -1.97
N PHE A 107 -19.88 6.24 -2.91
CA PHE A 107 -18.52 6.76 -3.00
C PHE A 107 -18.29 7.31 -4.40
N ILE A 108 -17.56 8.42 -4.49
CA ILE A 108 -17.05 8.97 -5.73
C ILE A 108 -15.62 8.47 -5.94
N VAL A 109 -15.34 8.04 -7.17
CA VAL A 109 -14.01 7.66 -7.63
C VAL A 109 -13.66 8.49 -8.86
N ASP A 110 -12.54 9.21 -8.78
CA ASP A 110 -11.93 9.93 -9.89
C ASP A 110 -10.62 9.21 -10.27
N LEU A 111 -10.62 8.53 -11.42
CA LEU A 111 -9.46 7.77 -11.88
C LEU A 111 -8.33 8.66 -12.39
N LYS A 112 -8.63 9.87 -12.89
CA LYS A 112 -7.60 10.80 -13.37
C LYS A 112 -6.82 11.41 -12.22
N LYS A 113 -7.52 11.81 -11.15
CA LYS A 113 -6.88 12.31 -9.93
C LYS A 113 -6.36 11.20 -9.02
N ARG A 114 -6.74 9.94 -9.30
CA ARG A 114 -6.47 8.77 -8.45
C ARG A 114 -7.00 8.95 -7.03
N THR A 115 -8.26 9.40 -6.92
CA THR A 115 -8.90 9.68 -5.62
C THR A 115 -10.17 8.88 -5.44
N CYS A 116 -10.41 8.42 -4.22
CA CYS A 116 -11.67 7.84 -3.78
C CYS A 116 -12.11 8.47 -2.47
N ASP A 117 -13.40 8.63 -2.26
CA ASP A 117 -13.95 9.15 -1.00
C ASP A 117 -13.58 8.28 0.22
N CYS A 118 -13.21 7.00 0.02
CA CYS A 118 -12.73 6.14 1.10
C CYS A 118 -11.29 6.44 1.55
N LEU A 119 -10.57 7.36 0.87
CA LEU A 119 -9.18 7.78 1.10
C LEU A 119 -8.10 6.70 0.93
N GLU A 120 -8.46 5.43 0.99
CA GLU A 120 -7.55 4.29 0.82
C GLU A 120 -6.74 4.37 -0.48
N PHE A 121 -7.37 4.77 -1.60
CA PHE A 121 -6.67 4.90 -2.88
C PHE A 121 -5.56 5.96 -2.85
N GLN A 122 -5.80 7.07 -2.15
CA GLN A 122 -4.82 8.15 -2.01
C GLN A 122 -3.72 7.81 -1.00
N LEU A 123 -4.08 7.11 0.07
CA LEU A 123 -3.19 6.82 1.20
C LEU A 123 -2.28 5.64 0.92
N ASP A 124 -2.82 4.56 0.35
CA ASP A 124 -2.05 3.37 0.00
C ASP A 124 -1.40 3.51 -1.38
N GLU A 125 -1.80 4.51 -2.18
CA GLU A 125 -1.38 4.65 -3.58
C GLU A 125 -1.59 3.37 -4.43
N LEU A 126 -2.53 2.54 -3.97
CA LEU A 126 -2.99 1.33 -4.61
C LEU A 126 -4.50 1.42 -4.79
N PRO A 127 -5.05 0.93 -5.92
CA PRO A 127 -6.49 0.88 -6.12
C PRO A 127 -7.21 0.20 -4.94
N CYS A 128 -8.06 0.95 -4.25
CA CYS A 128 -9.00 0.39 -3.29
C CYS A 128 -10.09 -0.44 -4.01
N PRO A 129 -10.93 -1.23 -3.30
CA PRO A 129 -11.97 -2.03 -3.95
C PRO A 129 -12.92 -1.23 -4.85
N ARG A 130 -13.23 0.01 -4.44
CA ARG A 130 -14.05 0.96 -5.23
C ARG A 130 -13.31 1.38 -6.50
N ALA A 131 -12.05 1.78 -6.39
CA ALA A 131 -11.23 2.14 -7.55
C ALA A 131 -11.09 0.96 -8.53
N ILE A 132 -10.88 -0.26 -8.02
CA ILE A 132 -10.81 -1.48 -8.84
C ILE A 132 -12.11 -1.68 -9.64
N ALA A 133 -13.27 -1.49 -9.01
CA ALA A 133 -14.57 -1.62 -9.69
C ALA A 133 -14.73 -0.58 -10.82
N ALA A 134 -14.34 0.67 -10.59
CA ALA A 134 -14.33 1.71 -11.63
C ALA A 134 -13.35 1.40 -12.79
N ILE A 135 -12.14 0.94 -12.47
CA ILE A 135 -11.12 0.56 -13.48
C ILE A 135 -11.65 -0.58 -14.35
N ASN A 136 -12.24 -1.61 -13.73
CA ASN A 136 -12.84 -2.74 -14.44
C ASN A 136 -13.99 -2.30 -15.36
N LYS A 137 -14.81 -1.34 -14.93
CA LYS A 137 -15.93 -0.82 -15.74
C LYS A 137 -15.47 -0.21 -17.07
N ARG A 138 -14.23 0.29 -17.13
CA ARG A 138 -13.61 0.87 -18.33
C ARG A 138 -12.62 -0.05 -19.03
N TYR A 139 -12.49 -1.30 -18.58
CA TYR A 139 -11.52 -2.26 -19.12
C TYR A 139 -10.08 -1.73 -19.12
N LEU A 140 -9.73 -0.95 -18.09
CA LEU A 140 -8.40 -0.36 -17.93
C LEU A 140 -7.49 -1.29 -17.13
N GLN A 141 -6.18 -1.13 -17.29
CA GLN A 141 -5.20 -1.90 -16.53
C GLN A 141 -5.02 -1.33 -15.12
N LYS A 142 -5.19 -2.17 -14.10
CA LYS A 142 -5.11 -1.77 -12.68
C LYS A 142 -3.70 -1.31 -12.29
N SER A 143 -2.69 -1.96 -12.84
CA SER A 143 -1.28 -1.62 -12.63
C SER A 143 -0.95 -0.19 -13.05
N ASP A 144 -1.68 0.39 -14.02
CA ASP A 144 -1.50 1.80 -14.42
C ASP A 144 -1.88 2.79 -13.31
N TYR A 145 -2.74 2.36 -12.37
CA TYR A 145 -3.24 3.18 -11.28
C TYR A 145 -2.49 2.98 -9.97
N CYS A 146 -1.49 2.10 -9.97
CA CYS A 146 -0.60 1.90 -8.82
C CYS A 146 0.50 2.97 -8.79
N SER A 147 1.08 3.17 -7.60
CA SER A 147 2.31 3.97 -7.46
C SER A 147 3.49 3.32 -8.16
N LYS A 148 4.50 4.14 -8.49
CA LYS A 148 5.80 3.66 -9.00
C LYS A 148 6.63 2.93 -7.94
N TRP A 149 6.25 3.06 -6.67
CA TRP A 149 6.90 2.37 -5.55
C TRP A 149 6.47 0.91 -5.42
N TYR A 150 5.44 0.50 -6.18
CA TYR A 150 4.95 -0.86 -6.21
C TYR A 150 5.51 -1.64 -7.38
#